data_AF-A0AA36IQL0-F1
#
_entry.id   AF-A0AA36IQL0-F1
#
_cell.length_a   1.000
_cell.length_b   1.000
_cell.length_c   1.000
_cell.angle_alpha   90.00
_cell.angle_beta   90.00
_cell.angle_gamma   90.00
#
_symmetry.space_group_name_H-M   'P 1'
#
loop_
_entity.id
_entity.type
_entity.pdbx_description
1 polymer ?
#
loop_
_entity_poly.entity_id
_entity_poly.type
_entity_poly.pdbx_seq_one_letter_code
_entity_poly.pdbx_strand_id
1 'polypeptide(L)'
;MVARSGSSARASSLGNVGREYVPKQPRLSLFIPCKRGLLNPPRTSEAMDNILQVMEVAWRQVNAARGSTVKLANPEHNLLVSFESARDFMLGMLSEPAGPKSVVGPLSWSLGDFSRIARVRAILDAAKLSTRNMGDDVSSCMNAVKSVEGVLKKDFGASSRLKSIGVPNRRSYCQLILRALWARRRAKS
;
A
#
# COMPACT_ATOMS: atom_id res chain seq x y z
N MET A 1 52.73 57.58 0.60
CA MET A 1 51.48 57.68 1.37
C MET A 1 50.56 56.53 0.99
N VAL A 2 50.48 55.57 1.92
CA VAL A 2 49.40 54.62 2.27
C VAL A 2 48.66 53.84 1.17
N ALA A 3 49.01 52.55 1.08
CA ALA A 3 48.27 51.46 0.47
C ALA A 3 47.02 51.08 1.29
N ARG A 4 45.93 50.66 0.62
CA ARG A 4 44.78 49.99 1.26
C ARG A 4 44.38 48.74 0.46
N SER A 5 44.81 47.61 0.99
CA SER A 5 44.43 46.23 0.63
C SER A 5 43.10 45.87 1.32
N GLY A 6 42.05 45.63 0.53
CA GLY A 6 40.75 45.17 1.01
C GLY A 6 40.65 43.65 1.02
N SER A 7 40.82 43.05 2.21
CA SER A 7 40.62 41.62 2.45
C SER A 7 39.13 41.26 2.41
N SER A 8 38.71 40.52 1.38
CA SER A 8 37.37 39.92 1.28
C SER A 8 37.36 38.55 1.95
N ALA A 9 36.88 38.48 3.19
CA ALA A 9 36.70 37.25 3.93
C ALA A 9 35.46 36.49 3.42
N ARG A 10 35.67 35.44 2.63
CA ARG A 10 34.62 34.45 2.31
C ARG A 10 34.42 33.53 3.50
N ALA A 11 33.42 33.84 4.33
CA ALA A 11 32.95 32.97 5.40
C ALA A 11 32.17 31.79 4.79
N SER A 12 32.85 30.69 4.51
CA SER A 12 32.26 29.40 4.18
C SER A 12 31.65 28.77 5.44
N SER A 13 30.49 29.27 5.86
CA SER A 13 29.64 28.61 6.85
C SER A 13 28.96 27.41 6.18
N LEU A 14 29.66 26.29 6.14
CA LEU A 14 29.05 24.99 5.88
C LEU A 14 28.22 24.64 7.11
N GLY A 15 27.00 25.14 7.15
CA GLY A 15 25.98 24.74 8.09
C GLY A 15 25.88 23.22 8.07
N ASN A 16 26.27 22.60 9.17
CA ASN A 16 26.14 21.18 9.42
C ASN A 16 24.64 20.88 9.48
N VAL A 17 24.03 20.65 8.32
CA VAL A 17 22.61 20.34 8.18
C VAL A 17 22.40 19.06 8.96
N GLY A 18 21.78 19.19 10.15
CA GLY A 18 21.59 18.09 11.08
C GLY A 18 21.05 16.90 10.32
N ARG A 19 21.80 15.78 10.35
CA ARG A 19 21.38 14.53 9.73
C ARG A 19 20.01 14.20 10.29
N GLU A 20 18.98 14.43 9.48
CA GLU A 20 17.60 14.14 9.81
C GLU A 20 17.57 12.70 10.32
N TYR A 21 17.16 12.51 11.57
CA TYR A 21 17.08 11.20 12.18
C TYR A 21 16.05 10.40 11.37
N VAL A 22 16.55 9.58 10.44
CA VAL A 22 15.73 8.60 9.74
C VAL A 22 15.54 7.46 10.73
N PRO A 23 14.36 7.31 11.36
CA PRO A 23 14.12 6.20 12.25
C PRO A 23 14.47 4.92 11.50
N LYS A 24 15.34 4.08 12.10
CA LYS A 24 15.66 2.76 11.56
C LYS A 24 14.32 2.05 11.34
N GLN A 25 13.91 1.95 10.08
CA GLN A 25 12.72 1.21 9.70
C GLN A 25 12.89 -0.18 10.31
N PRO A 26 11.88 -0.73 11.01
CA PRO A 26 11.97 -2.10 11.48
C PRO A 26 12.39 -2.95 10.29
N ARG A 27 13.49 -3.70 10.42
CA ARG A 27 13.84 -4.72 9.43
C ARG A 27 12.71 -5.72 9.49
N LEU A 28 11.73 -5.55 8.59
CA LEU A 28 10.66 -6.51 8.40
C LEU A 28 11.30 -7.70 7.71
N SER A 29 11.98 -8.52 8.52
CA SER A 29 12.17 -9.94 8.24
C SER A 29 10.84 -10.69 8.39
N LEU A 30 9.71 -9.98 8.50
CA LEU A 30 8.40 -10.43 8.00
C LEU A 30 8.48 -10.61 6.48
N PHE A 31 9.35 -11.52 6.05
CA PHE A 31 9.00 -12.43 4.99
C PHE A 31 7.63 -12.96 5.40
N ILE A 32 6.56 -12.45 4.80
CA ILE A 32 5.45 -13.34 4.53
C ILE A 32 6.12 -14.44 3.73
N PRO A 33 6.20 -15.69 4.21
CA PRO A 33 6.54 -16.78 3.33
C PRO A 33 5.39 -16.83 2.34
N CYS A 34 5.49 -16.06 1.25
CA CYS A 34 4.77 -16.30 0.02
C CYS A 34 5.37 -17.58 -0.53
N LYS A 35 5.10 -18.69 0.17
CA LYS A 35 5.27 -20.02 -0.36
C LYS A 35 4.29 -20.06 -1.53
N ARG A 36 4.79 -19.71 -2.73
CA ARG A 36 4.16 -20.07 -3.98
C ARG A 36 3.82 -21.56 -3.85
N GLY A 37 2.54 -21.89 -3.69
CA GLY A 37 2.10 -23.27 -3.50
C GLY A 37 1.41 -23.61 -2.17
N LEU A 38 1.04 -22.66 -1.31
CA LEU A 38 -0.07 -22.94 -0.40
C LEU A 38 -1.35 -23.06 -1.24
N LEU A 39 -1.68 -24.29 -1.62
CA LEU A 39 -2.79 -24.64 -2.51
C LEU A 39 -4.15 -24.10 -2.05
N ASN A 40 -4.30 -23.68 -0.79
CA ASN A 40 -5.46 -22.97 -0.28
C ASN A 40 -5.06 -22.11 0.93
N PRO A 41 -4.70 -20.82 0.76
CA PRO A 41 -4.47 -19.95 1.91
C PRO A 41 -5.77 -19.79 2.71
N PRO A 42 -5.71 -19.71 4.06
CA PRO A 42 -6.88 -19.49 4.89
C PRO A 42 -7.55 -18.17 4.50
N ARG A 43 -8.85 -18.24 4.17
CA ARG A 43 -9.62 -17.12 3.59
C ARG A 43 -10.38 -16.34 4.63
N THR A 44 -9.72 -16.12 5.76
CA THR A 44 -10.32 -15.45 6.92
C THR A 44 -10.12 -13.95 6.81
N SER A 45 -10.94 -13.19 7.53
CA SER A 45 -10.85 -11.72 7.53
C SER A 45 -9.48 -11.24 8.05
N GLU A 46 -8.90 -11.95 9.02
CA GLU A 46 -7.61 -11.68 9.61
C GLU A 46 -6.47 -11.87 8.59
N ALA A 47 -6.60 -12.88 7.72
CA ALA A 47 -5.63 -13.11 6.65
C ALA A 47 -5.60 -11.92 5.67
N MET A 48 -6.76 -11.39 5.29
CA MET A 48 -6.84 -10.19 4.46
C MET A 48 -6.28 -8.95 5.17
N ASP A 49 -6.57 -8.78 6.46
CA ASP A 49 -6.05 -7.66 7.25
C ASP A 49 -4.52 -7.71 7.37
N ASN A 50 -3.94 -8.90 7.51
CA ASN A 50 -2.49 -9.09 7.48
C ASN A 50 -1.89 -8.72 6.12
N ILE A 51 -2.51 -9.15 5.00
CA ILE A 51 -2.08 -8.77 3.65
C ILE A 51 -2.12 -7.24 3.49
N LEU A 52 -3.22 -6.60 3.91
CA LEU A 52 -3.37 -5.15 3.87
C LEU A 52 -2.30 -4.44 4.70
N GLN A 53 -2.02 -4.90 5.91
CA GLN A 53 -0.99 -4.32 6.77
C GLN A 53 0.38 -4.38 6.09
N VAL A 54 0.76 -5.53 5.53
CA VAL A 54 2.04 -5.68 4.84
C VAL A 54 2.11 -4.81 3.59
N MET A 55 1.04 -4.75 2.81
CA MET A 55 0.95 -3.92 1.61
C MET A 55 1.07 -2.42 1.93
N GLU A 56 0.44 -1.94 3.01
CA GLU A 56 0.59 -0.56 3.48
C GLU A 56 2.01 -0.23 3.94
N VAL A 57 2.67 -1.19 4.58
CA VAL A 57 4.05 -1.01 5.02
C VAL A 57 5.01 -0.98 3.82
N ALA A 58 4.86 -1.92 2.88
CA ALA A 58 5.65 -1.96 1.65
C ALA A 58 5.46 -0.67 0.83
N TRP A 59 4.22 -0.20 0.69
CA TRP A 59 3.91 1.06 0.02
C TRP A 59 4.59 2.27 0.69
N ARG A 60 4.62 2.33 2.03
CA ARG A 60 5.37 3.37 2.76
C ARG A 60 6.87 3.28 2.51
N GLN A 61 7.44 2.08 2.45
CA GLN A 61 8.85 1.88 2.15
C GLN A 61 9.20 2.34 0.73
N VAL A 62 8.35 2.04 -0.27
CA VAL A 62 8.51 2.55 -1.65
C VAL A 62 8.52 4.07 -1.64
N ASN A 63 7.56 4.70 -0.96
CA ASN A 63 7.50 6.17 -0.87
C ASN A 63 8.73 6.78 -0.18
N ALA A 64 9.24 6.15 0.87
CA ALA A 64 10.43 6.60 1.60
C ALA A 64 11.73 6.40 0.81
N ALA A 65 11.79 5.39 -0.07
CA ALA A 65 12.94 5.10 -0.92
C ALA A 65 12.98 5.94 -2.20
N ARG A 66 11.94 6.74 -2.48
CA ARG A 66 11.89 7.59 -3.67
C ARG A 66 13.08 8.56 -3.70
N GLY A 67 13.64 8.72 -4.89
CA GLY A 67 14.85 9.51 -5.12
C GLY A 67 16.15 8.72 -4.93
N SER A 68 16.09 7.45 -4.50
CA SER A 68 17.27 6.58 -4.42
C SER A 68 17.06 5.30 -5.22
N THR A 69 17.62 5.25 -6.44
CA THR A 69 17.48 4.11 -7.35
C THR A 69 17.92 2.79 -6.71
N VAL A 70 19.03 2.79 -5.96
CA VAL A 70 19.57 1.59 -5.31
C VAL A 70 18.66 1.09 -4.18
N LYS A 71 18.02 2.00 -3.42
CA LYS A 71 17.14 1.63 -2.31
C LYS A 71 15.72 1.29 -2.75
N LEU A 72 15.34 1.63 -3.98
CA LEU A 72 13.96 1.51 -4.47
C LEU A 72 13.61 0.07 -4.89
N ALA A 73 14.56 -0.69 -5.43
CA ALA A 73 14.31 -2.01 -6.01
C ALA A 73 13.66 -3.00 -5.04
N ASN A 74 14.18 -3.09 -3.80
CA ASN A 74 13.69 -4.05 -2.81
C ASN A 74 12.29 -3.68 -2.27
N PRO A 75 12.01 -2.43 -1.84
CA PRO A 75 10.66 -2.01 -1.48
C PRO A 75 9.62 -2.21 -2.59
N GLU A 76 9.96 -1.92 -3.85
CA GLU A 76 9.03 -2.13 -4.97
C GLU A 76 8.70 -3.62 -5.15
N HIS A 77 9.72 -4.48 -5.08
CA HIS A 77 9.51 -5.92 -5.15
C HIS A 77 8.60 -6.41 -4.02
N ASN A 78 8.84 -5.98 -2.77
CA ASN A 78 7.98 -6.34 -1.64
C ASN A 78 6.53 -5.88 -1.83
N LEU A 79 6.33 -4.70 -2.41
CA LEU A 79 4.98 -4.20 -2.71
C LEU A 79 4.31 -5.06 -3.79
N LEU A 80 5.02 -5.44 -4.85
CA LEU A 80 4.49 -6.34 -5.89
C LEU A 80 4.08 -7.71 -5.31
N VAL A 81 4.92 -8.31 -4.47
CA VAL A 81 4.60 -9.58 -3.79
C VAL A 81 3.33 -9.45 -2.95
N SER A 82 3.13 -8.32 -2.28
CA SER A 82 1.89 -8.07 -1.54
C SER A 82 0.66 -7.87 -2.44
N PHE A 83 0.84 -7.32 -3.65
CA PHE A 83 -0.23 -7.25 -4.67
C PHE A 83 -0.61 -8.62 -5.21
N GLU A 84 0.37 -9.49 -5.49
CA GLU A 84 0.13 -10.88 -5.87
C GLU A 84 -0.65 -11.60 -4.76
N SER A 85 -0.23 -11.45 -3.51
CA SER A 85 -0.90 -12.06 -2.35
C SER A 85 -2.35 -11.60 -2.22
N ALA A 86 -2.60 -10.28 -2.37
CA ALA A 86 -3.95 -9.73 -2.34
C ALA A 86 -4.79 -10.24 -3.53
N ARG A 87 -4.23 -10.30 -4.73
CA ARG A 87 -4.88 -10.83 -5.94
C ARG A 87 -5.28 -12.29 -5.73
N ASP A 88 -4.35 -13.12 -5.32
CA ASP A 88 -4.57 -14.56 -5.18
C ASP A 88 -5.58 -14.85 -4.06
N PHE A 89 -5.56 -14.08 -2.97
CA PHE A 89 -6.61 -14.10 -1.96
C PHE A 89 -7.98 -13.77 -2.56
N MET A 90 -8.07 -12.66 -3.30
CA MET A 90 -9.32 -12.19 -3.91
C MET A 90 -9.88 -13.19 -4.93
N LEU A 91 -9.06 -13.69 -5.85
CA LEU A 91 -9.44 -14.67 -6.85
C LEU A 91 -9.76 -16.03 -6.23
N GLY A 92 -9.02 -16.40 -5.19
CA GLY A 92 -9.33 -17.56 -4.36
C GLY A 92 -10.78 -17.51 -3.94
N MET A 93 -11.20 -16.45 -3.22
CA MET A 93 -12.59 -16.30 -2.74
C MET A 93 -13.66 -16.46 -3.83
N LEU A 94 -13.36 -16.08 -5.08
CA LEU A 94 -14.28 -16.23 -6.21
C LEU A 94 -14.31 -17.65 -6.80
N SER A 95 -13.26 -18.44 -6.59
CA SER A 95 -13.05 -19.72 -7.27
C SER A 95 -13.54 -20.95 -6.50
N GLU A 96 -13.90 -20.82 -5.22
CA GLU A 96 -14.49 -21.99 -4.53
C GLU A 96 -15.84 -22.29 -5.14
N PRO A 97 -16.10 -23.54 -5.57
CA PRO A 97 -17.42 -23.96 -5.97
C PRO A 97 -18.30 -23.86 -4.73
N ALA A 98 -19.09 -22.79 -4.68
CA ALA A 98 -20.12 -22.68 -3.68
C ALA A 98 -21.04 -23.88 -3.86
N GLY A 99 -21.08 -24.76 -2.86
CA GLY A 99 -22.15 -25.74 -2.77
C GLY A 99 -23.50 -25.02 -2.87
N PRO A 100 -24.56 -25.69 -3.35
CA PRO A 100 -25.83 -25.08 -3.79
C PRO A 100 -26.61 -24.28 -2.72
N LYS A 101 -26.09 -24.12 -1.50
CA LYS A 101 -26.77 -23.43 -0.40
C LYS A 101 -26.04 -22.23 0.19
N SER A 102 -24.84 -21.85 -0.25
CA SER A 102 -24.10 -20.81 0.50
C SER A 102 -22.93 -20.14 -0.26
N VAL A 103 -23.20 -19.52 -1.41
CA VAL A 103 -22.24 -18.54 -1.99
C VAL A 103 -22.12 -17.32 -1.06
N VAL A 104 -23.21 -16.97 -0.38
CA VAL A 104 -23.35 -15.69 0.33
C VAL A 104 -22.77 -15.73 1.75
N GLY A 105 -22.79 -16.88 2.43
CA GLY A 105 -22.32 -16.99 3.82
C GLY A 105 -20.81 -16.71 4.01
N PRO A 106 -19.93 -17.37 3.25
CA PRO A 106 -18.48 -17.17 3.34
C PRO A 106 -18.03 -15.78 2.85
N LEU A 107 -18.65 -15.26 1.79
CA LEU A 107 -18.35 -13.92 1.29
C LEU A 107 -18.85 -12.83 2.25
N SER A 108 -20.05 -12.98 2.82
CA SER A 108 -20.61 -11.96 3.70
C SER A 108 -19.81 -11.76 5.00
N TRP A 109 -19.16 -12.80 5.54
CA TRP A 109 -18.39 -12.67 6.79
C TRP A 109 -16.94 -12.24 6.55
N SER A 110 -16.30 -12.72 5.47
CA SER A 110 -14.90 -12.42 5.14
C SER A 110 -14.75 -11.05 4.44
N LEU A 111 -15.73 -10.66 3.61
CA LEU A 111 -15.76 -9.38 2.88
C LEU A 111 -16.75 -8.35 3.44
N GLY A 112 -17.36 -8.61 4.60
CA GLY A 112 -18.41 -7.78 5.20
C GLY A 112 -18.10 -6.29 5.27
N ASP A 113 -16.81 -5.92 5.23
CA ASP A 113 -16.38 -4.56 4.98
C ASP A 113 -15.78 -4.37 3.59
N PHE A 114 -16.57 -3.72 2.72
CA PHE A 114 -16.10 -3.06 1.49
C PHE A 114 -14.84 -2.20 1.69
N SER A 115 -14.56 -1.79 2.93
CA SER A 115 -13.39 -1.03 3.33
C SER A 115 -12.07 -1.73 2.96
N ARG A 116 -11.99 -3.07 3.06
CA ARG A 116 -10.76 -3.82 2.75
C ARG A 116 -10.42 -3.73 1.28
N ILE A 117 -11.37 -4.05 0.41
CA ILE A 117 -11.21 -3.94 -1.05
C ILE A 117 -10.94 -2.49 -1.47
N ALA A 118 -11.63 -1.52 -0.85
CA ALA A 118 -11.37 -0.11 -1.10
C ALA A 118 -9.94 0.30 -0.70
N ARG A 119 -9.38 -0.23 0.39
CA ARG A 119 -7.98 0.00 0.78
C ARG A 119 -7.00 -0.61 -0.22
N VAL A 120 -7.25 -1.84 -0.69
CA VAL A 120 -6.42 -2.46 -1.75
C VAL A 120 -6.39 -1.55 -2.97
N ARG A 121 -7.57 -1.14 -3.44
CA ARG A 121 -7.71 -0.24 -4.58
C ARG A 121 -6.99 1.08 -4.38
N ALA A 122 -7.15 1.70 -3.21
CA ALA A 122 -6.51 2.97 -2.91
C ALA A 122 -4.98 2.87 -2.95
N ILE A 123 -4.40 1.76 -2.48
CA ILE A 123 -2.95 1.55 -2.52
C ILE A 123 -2.48 1.28 -3.96
N LEU A 124 -3.20 0.46 -4.73
CA LEU A 124 -2.90 0.23 -6.15
C LEU A 124 -2.94 1.53 -6.97
N ASP A 125 -3.97 2.36 -6.78
CA ASP A 125 -4.10 3.66 -7.45
C ASP A 125 -3.01 4.67 -7.03
N ALA A 126 -2.52 4.57 -5.79
CA ALA A 126 -1.51 5.48 -5.23
C ALA A 126 -0.06 5.00 -5.45
N ALA A 127 0.14 3.73 -5.78
CA ALA A 127 1.46 3.16 -6.03
C ALA A 127 2.05 3.79 -7.30
N LYS A 128 3.22 4.42 -7.16
CA LYS A 128 4.05 4.80 -8.31
C LYS A 128 5.29 3.93 -8.25
N LEU A 129 5.30 2.91 -9.09
CA LEU A 129 6.40 2.00 -9.30
C LEU A 129 7.28 2.52 -10.44
N SER A 130 8.53 2.07 -10.49
CA SER A 130 9.40 2.26 -11.65
C SER A 130 8.83 1.60 -12.90
N THR A 131 9.21 2.11 -14.08
CA THR A 131 8.75 1.59 -15.38
C THR A 131 9.02 0.09 -15.54
N ARG A 132 10.11 -0.41 -14.95
CA ARG A 132 10.46 -1.83 -14.95
C ARG A 132 9.43 -2.71 -14.22
N ASN A 133 8.80 -2.16 -13.19
CA ASN A 133 7.92 -2.87 -12.27
C ASN A 133 6.43 -2.53 -12.48
N MET A 134 6.10 -1.60 -13.39
CA MET A 134 4.72 -1.30 -13.83
C MET A 134 4.16 -2.34 -14.83
N GLY A 135 4.49 -3.62 -14.61
CA GLY A 135 4.10 -4.70 -15.50
C GLY A 135 2.70 -5.27 -15.23
N ASP A 136 2.50 -6.50 -15.69
CA ASP A 136 1.21 -7.19 -15.69
C ASP A 136 0.64 -7.41 -14.28
N ASP A 137 1.48 -7.55 -13.25
CA ASP A 137 1.04 -7.89 -11.89
C ASP A 137 0.11 -6.83 -11.28
N VAL A 138 0.40 -5.54 -11.49
CA VAL A 138 -0.44 -4.44 -10.99
C VAL A 138 -1.79 -4.45 -11.69
N SER A 139 -1.78 -4.63 -13.01
CA SER A 139 -3.01 -4.67 -13.83
C SER A 139 -3.87 -5.89 -13.48
N SER A 140 -3.23 -7.04 -13.25
CA SER A 140 -3.85 -8.30 -12.84
C SER A 140 -4.50 -8.17 -11.46
N CYS A 141 -3.79 -7.58 -10.49
CA CYS A 141 -4.36 -7.29 -9.17
C CYS A 141 -5.54 -6.30 -9.25
N MET A 142 -5.43 -5.24 -10.06
CA MET A 142 -6.52 -4.29 -10.29
C MET A 142 -7.75 -4.95 -10.93
N ASN A 143 -7.55 -5.91 -11.85
CA ASN A 143 -8.65 -6.67 -12.44
C ASN A 143 -9.32 -7.57 -11.41
N ALA A 144 -8.57 -8.22 -10.52
CA ALA A 144 -9.15 -8.98 -9.42
C ALA A 144 -10.00 -8.11 -8.48
N VAL A 145 -9.52 -6.90 -8.13
CA VAL A 145 -10.32 -5.91 -7.37
C VAL A 145 -11.64 -5.60 -8.09
N LYS A 146 -11.59 -5.31 -9.39
CA LYS A 146 -12.80 -5.02 -10.20
C LYS A 146 -13.77 -6.20 -10.24
N SER A 147 -13.26 -7.43 -10.37
CA SER A 147 -14.09 -8.65 -10.38
C SER A 147 -14.81 -8.83 -9.05
N VAL A 148 -14.11 -8.68 -7.93
CA VAL A 148 -14.71 -8.75 -6.58
C VAL A 148 -15.74 -7.64 -6.39
N GLU A 149 -15.43 -6.39 -6.78
CA GLU A 149 -16.40 -5.29 -6.75
C GLU A 149 -17.64 -5.57 -7.60
N GLY A 150 -17.48 -6.20 -8.76
CA GLY A 150 -18.58 -6.56 -9.66
C GLY A 150 -19.54 -7.56 -9.02
N VAL A 151 -18.99 -8.64 -8.45
CA VAL A 151 -19.75 -9.65 -7.71
C VAL A 151 -20.48 -9.01 -6.53
N LEU A 152 -19.76 -8.21 -5.73
CA LEU A 152 -20.36 -7.54 -4.58
C LEU A 152 -21.49 -6.56 -4.97
N LYS A 153 -21.36 -5.83 -6.09
CA LYS A 153 -22.42 -4.94 -6.58
C LYS A 153 -23.65 -5.72 -7.04
N LYS A 154 -23.45 -6.83 -7.74
CA LYS A 154 -24.53 -7.66 -8.30
C LYS A 154 -25.32 -8.37 -7.20
N ASP A 155 -24.62 -8.99 -6.25
CA ASP A 155 -25.25 -9.89 -5.28
C ASP A 155 -25.76 -9.19 -4.03
N PHE A 156 -25.13 -8.08 -3.61
CA PHE A 156 -25.51 -7.37 -2.38
C PHE A 156 -26.23 -6.04 -2.63
N GLY A 157 -26.48 -5.65 -3.88
CA GLY A 157 -27.11 -4.37 -4.21
C GLY A 157 -26.34 -3.14 -3.66
N ALA A 158 -25.08 -3.32 -3.24
CA ALA A 158 -24.32 -2.38 -2.42
C ALA A 158 -23.72 -1.21 -3.21
N SER A 159 -24.29 -0.91 -4.38
CA SER A 159 -23.85 0.20 -5.24
C SER A 159 -23.89 1.55 -4.52
N SER A 160 -24.79 1.72 -3.54
CA SER A 160 -24.89 2.92 -2.71
C SER A 160 -23.80 3.00 -1.63
N ARG A 161 -23.44 1.88 -0.98
CA ARG A 161 -22.42 1.84 0.08
C ARG A 161 -21.01 2.10 -0.42
N LEU A 162 -20.66 1.59 -1.61
CA LEU A 162 -19.38 1.89 -2.25
C LEU A 162 -19.23 3.38 -2.58
N LYS A 163 -20.33 4.05 -2.95
CA LYS A 163 -20.36 5.50 -3.20
C LYS A 163 -20.34 6.32 -1.91
N SER A 164 -20.96 5.84 -0.83
CA SER A 164 -20.99 6.55 0.47
C SER A 164 -19.71 6.38 1.28
N ILE A 165 -19.04 5.22 1.19
CA ILE A 165 -17.64 5.06 1.63
C ILE A 165 -16.73 5.97 0.82
N GLY A 166 -17.22 6.40 -0.35
CA GLY A 166 -16.91 7.68 -0.96
C GLY A 166 -15.45 7.98 -0.85
N VAL A 167 -14.62 7.16 -1.50
CA VAL A 167 -13.15 7.31 -1.51
C VAL A 167 -12.90 8.78 -1.84
N PRO A 168 -12.59 9.65 -0.87
CA PRO A 168 -12.52 11.07 -1.14
C PRO A 168 -11.43 11.25 -2.19
N ASN A 169 -11.85 11.78 -3.34
CA ASN A 169 -11.06 12.12 -4.53
C ASN A 169 -9.57 11.78 -4.40
N ARG A 170 -9.04 10.75 -5.08
CA ARG A 170 -7.68 10.14 -5.06
C ARG A 170 -6.56 10.83 -4.23
N ARG A 171 -6.47 12.16 -4.26
CA ARG A 171 -5.63 13.01 -3.39
C ARG A 171 -5.99 12.94 -1.89
N SER A 172 -7.26 12.83 -1.51
CA SER A 172 -7.72 12.92 -0.13
C SER A 172 -7.46 11.68 0.70
N TYR A 173 -7.45 10.47 0.13
CA TYR A 173 -7.08 9.27 0.90
C TYR A 173 -5.60 9.27 1.27
N CYS A 174 -4.72 9.61 0.31
CA CYS A 174 -3.31 9.82 0.60
C CYS A 174 -3.13 10.98 1.58
N GLN A 175 -3.86 12.10 1.45
CA GLN A 175 -3.78 13.18 2.43
C GLN A 175 -4.35 12.83 3.80
N LEU A 176 -5.40 12.02 3.91
CA LEU A 176 -5.98 11.58 5.17
C LEU A 176 -5.06 10.60 5.88
N ILE A 177 -4.51 9.63 5.15
CA ILE A 177 -3.48 8.72 5.68
C ILE A 177 -2.23 9.53 6.06
N LEU A 178 -1.74 10.42 5.21
CA LEU A 178 -0.59 11.27 5.53
C LEU A 178 -0.89 12.20 6.70
N ARG A 179 -2.08 12.81 6.82
CA ARG A 179 -2.48 13.67 7.94
C ARG A 179 -2.63 12.90 9.24
N ALA A 180 -3.28 11.73 9.20
CA ALA A 180 -3.41 10.85 10.37
C ALA A 180 -2.03 10.38 10.84
N LEU A 181 -1.13 10.06 9.91
CA LEU A 181 0.26 9.70 10.22
C LEU A 181 1.07 10.88 10.74
N TRP A 182 0.88 12.09 10.20
CA TRP A 182 1.55 13.30 10.66
C TRP A 182 1.09 13.71 12.06
N ALA A 183 -0.22 13.59 12.34
CA ALA A 183 -0.80 13.77 13.67
C ALA A 183 -0.23 12.77 14.68
N ARG A 184 -0.10 11.49 14.31
CA ARG A 184 0.47 10.44 15.17
C ARG A 184 1.96 10.64 15.45
N ARG A 185 2.70 11.27 14.53
CA ARG A 185 4.12 11.63 14.70
C ARG A 185 4.25 12.83 15.65
N ARG A 186 3.38 13.82 15.53
CA ARG A 186 3.35 15.01 16.39
C ARG A 186 2.95 14.68 17.84
N ALA A 187 2.13 13.67 18.07
CA ALA A 187 1.74 13.23 19.42
C ALA A 187 2.82 12.45 20.18
N LYS A 188 3.95 12.12 19.55
CA LYS A 188 5.07 11.37 20.16
C LYS A 188 6.34 12.23 20.34
N SER A 189 6.28 13.51 20.02
CA SER A 189 7.32 14.53 20.27
C SER A 189 6.82 15.51 21.29
#